data_AF-A0A971SEA1-F1
#
_entry.id   AF-A0A971SEA1-F1
#
_cell.length_a   1.000
_cell.length_b   1.000
_cell.length_c   1.000
_cell.angle_alpha   90.00
_cell.angle_beta   90.00
_cell.angle_gamma   90.00
#
_symmetry.space_group_name_H-M   'P 1'
#
loop_
_entity.id
_entity.type
_entity.pdbx_description
1 polymer ?
#
loop_
_entity_poly.entity_id
_entity_poly.type
_entity_poly.pdbx_seq_one_letter_code
_entity_poly.pdbx_strand_id
1 'polypeptide(L)'
;MFQMIGAEWCDKCRQAKKLLQERGLWDLIEYIDYDSLEGKRIAKKLGIDTIPFFVEDGKLIQYVGEMLHLLTEEGIKQAYEEKIDD
;
A
#
# COMPACT_ATOMS: atom_id res chain seq x y z
N MET A 1 -8.98 -3.08 -1.58
CA MET A 1 -8.16 -1.89 -1.99
C MET A 1 -6.96 -1.77 -1.07
N PHE A 2 -5.75 -1.69 -1.63
CA PHE A 2 -4.52 -1.59 -0.84
C PHE A 2 -4.29 -0.15 -0.38
N GLN A 3 -3.98 0.03 0.90
CA GLN A 3 -3.65 1.34 1.44
C GLN A 3 -2.29 1.28 2.17
N MET A 4 -1.44 2.27 1.92
CA MET A 4 -0.20 2.49 2.66
C MET A 4 -0.40 3.65 3.62
N ILE A 5 -0.25 3.39 4.92
CA ILE A 5 -0.21 4.44 5.94
C ILE A 5 1.24 4.82 6.16
N GLY A 6 1.57 6.09 5.95
CA GLY A 6 2.93 6.62 6.09
C GLY A 6 2.95 8.12 6.27
N ALA A 7 4.14 8.72 6.37
CA ALA A 7 4.31 10.16 6.46
C ALA A 7 5.52 10.62 5.63
N GLU A 8 5.50 11.86 5.15
CA GLU A 8 6.60 12.40 4.33
C GLU A 8 7.90 12.59 5.13
N TRP A 9 7.81 12.86 6.43
CA TRP A 9 8.97 12.94 7.34
C TRP A 9 9.62 11.57 7.62
N CYS A 10 8.95 10.47 7.29
CA CYS A 10 9.39 9.11 7.58
C CYS A 10 10.25 8.53 6.44
N ASP A 11 11.55 8.35 6.69
CA ASP A 11 12.51 7.84 5.71
C ASP A 11 12.13 6.47 5.15
N LYS A 12 11.65 5.55 6.01
CA LYS A 12 11.19 4.22 5.60
C LYS A 12 9.96 4.30 4.69
N CYS A 13 9.07 5.26 4.93
CA CYS A 13 7.86 5.48 4.14
C CYS A 13 8.23 5.96 2.74
N ARG A 14 9.17 6.90 2.64
CA ARG A 14 9.70 7.36 1.34
C ARG A 14 10.43 6.25 0.58
N GLN A 15 11.18 5.39 1.28
CA GLN A 15 11.83 4.22 0.66
C GLN A 15 10.81 3.20 0.12
N ALA A 16 9.74 2.92 0.88
CA ALA A 16 8.68 2.02 0.44
C ALA A 16 7.94 2.57 -0.79
N LYS A 17 7.55 3.85 -0.77
CA LYS A 17 6.97 4.56 -1.93
C LYS A 17 7.90 4.50 -3.14
N LYS A 18 9.19 4.81 -2.92
CA LYS A 18 10.37 4.46 -3.74
C LYS A 18 10.16 3.17 -4.55
N LEU A 19 10.24 2.09 -3.81
CA LEU A 19 10.23 0.74 -4.34
C LEU A 19 8.96 0.42 -5.10
N LEU A 20 7.79 0.84 -4.60
CA LEU A 20 6.50 0.60 -5.25
C LEU A 20 6.37 1.33 -6.58
N GLN A 21 6.87 2.57 -6.67
CA GLN A 21 6.94 3.32 -7.93
C GLN A 21 7.88 2.67 -8.94
N GLU A 22 9.08 2.25 -8.52
CA GLU A 22 10.04 1.54 -9.37
C GLU A 22 9.49 0.20 -9.93
N ARG A 23 8.51 -0.38 -9.24
CA ARG A 23 7.84 -1.63 -9.63
C ARG A 23 6.54 -1.42 -10.40
N GLY A 24 6.11 -0.18 -10.62
CA GLY A 24 4.82 0.13 -11.26
C GLY A 24 3.60 -0.27 -10.44
N LEU A 25 3.75 -0.45 -9.12
CA LEU A 25 2.68 -0.89 -8.21
C LEU A 25 2.07 0.26 -7.41
N TRP A 26 2.65 1.46 -7.51
CA TRP A 26 2.20 2.60 -6.72
C TRP A 26 0.77 3.02 -7.03
N ASP A 27 0.34 2.89 -8.29
CA ASP A 27 -1.01 3.27 -8.72
C ASP A 27 -2.10 2.33 -8.18
N LEU A 28 -1.71 1.15 -7.66
CA LEU A 28 -2.61 0.21 -6.99
C LEU A 28 -2.77 0.50 -5.49
N ILE A 29 -2.05 1.49 -4.97
CA ILE A 29 -1.95 1.77 -3.54
C ILE A 29 -2.49 3.17 -3.25
N GLU A 30 -3.50 3.23 -2.38
CA GLU A 30 -3.95 4.47 -1.78
C GLU A 30 -2.99 4.90 -0.66
N TYR A 31 -2.42 6.10 -0.76
CA TYR A 31 -1.60 6.65 0.31
C TYR A 31 -2.43 7.43 1.31
N ILE A 32 -2.32 7.07 2.59
CA ILE A 32 -2.96 7.79 3.69
C ILE A 32 -1.86 8.37 4.60
N ASP A 33 -1.88 9.69 4.79
CA ASP A 33 -0.99 10.35 5.72
C ASP A 33 -1.31 9.90 7.16
N TYR A 34 -0.31 9.38 7.86
CA TYR A 34 -0.37 8.95 9.24
C TYR A 34 -0.80 10.08 10.17
N ASP A 35 -0.42 11.33 9.88
CA ASP A 35 -0.76 12.47 10.73
C ASP A 35 -2.20 12.97 10.55
N SER A 36 -2.87 12.53 9.48
CA SER A 36 -4.28 12.82 9.22
C SER A 36 -5.22 12.17 10.25
N LEU A 37 -6.45 12.67 10.32
CA LEU A 37 -7.48 12.09 11.19
C LEU A 37 -7.74 10.61 10.83
N GLU A 38 -7.73 10.29 9.55
CA GLU A 38 -7.95 8.93 9.06
C GLU A 38 -6.79 8.00 9.40
N GLY A 39 -5.55 8.42 9.12
CA GLY A 39 -4.35 7.64 9.43
C GLY A 39 -4.26 7.30 10.92
N LYS A 40 -4.47 8.30 11.79
CA LYS A 40 -4.51 8.11 13.25
C LYS A 40 -5.62 7.16 13.69
N ARG A 41 -6.80 7.25 13.06
CA ARG A 41 -7.94 6.36 13.36
C ARG A 41 -7.62 4.91 13.00
N ILE A 42 -7.03 4.67 11.83
CA ILE A 42 -6.64 3.32 11.36
C ILE A 42 -5.56 2.74 12.28
N ALA A 43 -4.49 3.50 12.53
CA ALA A 43 -3.39 3.10 13.42
C ALA A 43 -3.90 2.72 14.82
N LYS A 44 -4.75 3.56 15.42
CA LYS A 44 -5.36 3.28 16.74
C LYS A 44 -6.25 2.04 16.73
N LYS A 45 -7.07 1.85 15.68
CA LYS A 45 -7.97 0.69 15.56
C LYS A 45 -7.18 -0.62 15.48
N LEU A 46 -6.03 -0.60 14.81
CA LEU A 46 -5.17 -1.77 14.60
C LEU A 46 -4.11 -1.95 15.69
N GLY A 47 -3.95 -0.98 16.59
CA GLY A 47 -2.93 -1.02 17.64
C GLY A 47 -1.50 -0.89 17.10
N ILE A 48 -1.32 -0.13 16.01
CA ILE A 48 -0.04 0.07 15.33
C ILE A 48 0.45 1.49 15.63
N ASP A 49 1.70 1.61 16.07
CA ASP A 49 2.38 2.88 16.35
C ASP A 49 3.62 3.11 15.47
N THR A 50 3.93 2.18 14.56
CA THR A 50 5.05 2.24 13.63
C THR A 50 4.60 2.41 12.18
N ILE A 51 5.27 3.28 11.43
CA ILE A 51 5.06 3.48 9.99
C ILE A 51 6.33 3.19 9.16
N PRO A 52 6.20 2.82 7.87
CA PRO A 52 4.94 2.58 7.15
C PRO A 52 4.30 1.23 7.53
N PHE A 53 2.99 1.13 7.37
CA PHE A 53 2.26 -0.14 7.41
C PHE A 53 1.20 -0.17 6.31
N PHE A 54 0.76 -1.37 5.96
CA PHE A 54 -0.15 -1.58 4.85
C PHE A 54 -1.41 -2.28 5.31
N VAL A 55 -2.52 -1.89 4.72
CA VAL A 55 -3.82 -2.48 4.99
C VAL A 55 -4.51 -2.86 3.69
N GLU A 56 -5.28 -3.94 3.74
CA GLU A 56 -6.22 -4.35 2.71
C GLU A 56 -7.58 -4.49 3.38
N ASP A 57 -8.58 -3.75 2.88
CA ASP A 57 -9.95 -3.75 3.40
C ASP A 57 -10.03 -3.60 4.93
N GLY A 58 -9.16 -2.74 5.47
CA GLY A 58 -9.07 -2.41 6.89
C GLY A 58 -8.39 -3.48 7.76
N LYS A 59 -7.74 -4.48 7.17
CA LYS A 59 -6.93 -5.49 7.87
C LYS A 59 -5.45 -5.24 7.62
N LEU A 60 -4.62 -5.43 8.64
CA LEU A 60 -3.17 -5.32 8.52
C LEU A 60 -2.61 -6.43 7.63
N ILE A 61 -1.80 -6.05 6.65
CA ILE A 61 -0.97 -6.99 5.89
C ILE A 61 0.28 -7.26 6.71
N GLN A 62 0.48 -8.51 7.15
CA GLN A 62 1.54 -8.84 8.09
C GLN A 62 2.91 -9.02 7.43
N TYR A 63 2.94 -9.35 6.13
CA TYR A 63 4.18 -9.65 5.43
C TYR A 63 4.27 -8.90 4.10
N VAL A 64 5.42 -8.26 3.85
CA VAL A 64 5.70 -7.58 2.58
C VAL A 64 5.66 -8.57 1.39
N GLY A 65 6.02 -9.84 1.61
CA GLY A 65 5.92 -10.88 0.59
C GLY A 65 4.48 -11.17 0.15
N GLU A 66 3.52 -11.13 1.08
CA GLU A 66 2.10 -11.31 0.80
C GLU A 66 1.58 -10.16 -0.07
N MET A 67 1.90 -8.93 0.30
CA MET A 67 1.54 -7.75 -0.50
C MET A 67 2.14 -7.78 -1.91
N LEU A 68 3.43 -8.09 -2.04
CA LEU A 68 4.10 -8.13 -3.35
C LEU A 68 3.50 -9.22 -4.25
N HIS A 69 3.12 -10.37 -3.67
CA HIS A 69 2.43 -11.41 -4.42
C HIS A 69 1.08 -10.93 -4.94
N LEU A 70 0.23 -10.37 -4.08
CA LEU A 70 -1.09 -9.84 -4.44
C LEU A 70 -1.02 -8.74 -5.50
N LEU A 71 -0.12 -7.77 -5.32
CA LEU A 71 0.07 -6.67 -6.26
C LEU A 71 0.60 -7.14 -7.62
N THR A 72 1.45 -8.17 -7.64
CA THR A 72 1.93 -8.75 -8.90
C THR A 72 0.80 -9.47 -9.63
N GLU A 73 -0.06 -10.20 -8.91
CA GLU A 73 -1.24 -10.84 -9.49
C GLU A 73 -2.24 -9.82 -10.05
N GLU A 74 -2.51 -8.72 -9.33
CA GLU A 74 -3.35 -7.64 -9.83
C GLU A 74 -2.77 -6.96 -11.07
N GLY A 75 -1.47 -6.65 -11.05
CA GLY A 75 -0.79 -6.06 -12.21
C GLY A 75 -0.83 -6.99 -13.43
N ILE A 76 -0.72 -8.30 -13.24
CA ILE A 76 -0.89 -9.28 -14.31
C ILE A 76 -2.34 -9.28 -14.82
N LYS A 77 -3.36 -9.29 -13.94
CA LYS A 77 -4.77 -9.28 -14.35
C LYS A 77 -5.10 -8.05 -15.18
N GLN A 78 -4.70 -6.86 -14.72
CA GLN A 78 -4.93 -5.61 -15.47
C GLN A 78 -4.27 -5.66 -16.85
N ALA A 79 -3.02 -6.12 -16.94
CA ALA A 79 -2.33 -6.27 -18.22
C ALA A 79 -2.97 -7.31 -19.17
N TYR A 80 -3.70 -8.29 -18.65
CA TYR A 80 -4.48 -9.24 -19.45
C TYR A 80 -5.83 -8.67 -19.89
N GLU A 81 -6.53 -7.95 -19.01
CA GLU A 81 -7.81 -7.31 -19.31
C GLU A 81 -7.65 -6.22 -20.37
N GLU A 82 -6.61 -5.39 -20.28
CA GLU A 82 -6.28 -4.36 -21.30
C GLU A 82 -5.99 -4.94 -22.69
N LYS A 83 -5.59 -6.22 -22.80
CA LYS A 83 -5.31 -6.88 -24.09
C LYS A 83 -6.53 -7.53 -24.74
N ILE A 84 -7.66 -7.61 -24.04
CA ILE A 84 -8.89 -8.22 -24.57
C ILE A 84 -9.79 -7.16 -25.24
N ASP A 85 -9.59 -5.87 -24.89
CA ASP A 85 -10.35 -4.74 -25.43
C ASP A 85 -9.73 -4.10 -26.70
N ASP A 86 -8.69 -4.71 -27.31
CA ASP A 86 -8.02 -4.29 -28.56
C ASP A 86 -8.06 -5.44 -29.61
#